data_AF-A0A2Z6CRY1-F1
#
_entry.id   AF-A0A2Z6CRY1-F1
#
_cell.length_a   1.000
_cell.length_b   1.000
_cell.length_c   1.000
_cell.angle_alpha   90.00
_cell.angle_beta   90.00
_cell.angle_gamma   90.00
#
_symmetry.space_group_name_H-M   'P 1'
#
loop_
_entity.id
_entity.type
_entity.pdbx_description
1 polymer ?
#
loop_
_entity_poly.entity_id
_entity_poly.type
_entity_poly.pdbx_seq_one_letter_code
_entity_poly.pdbx_strand_id
1 'polypeptide(L)'
;MYVYPDVIAIAGNLEYAEGRRDTLINPVFIAEVLSKSTKSFDRDEKFAAYRTIPSFQEYVLIDQSKMHVEQYCKTENNKWIFSEYDDADVVLSLAAVPCQVLLGDIYDKVDFSVEE
;
A
#
# COMPACT_ATOMS: atom_id res chain seq x y z
N MET A 1 -13.46 -2.19 -10.35
CA MET A 1 -12.26 -2.92 -10.78
C MET A 1 -11.91 -3.91 -9.68
N TYR A 2 -11.50 -5.14 -10.01
CA TYR A 2 -10.99 -6.11 -9.03
C TYR A 2 -9.53 -6.39 -9.33
N VAL A 3 -8.66 -6.14 -8.37
CA VAL A 3 -7.21 -6.37 -8.42
C VAL A 3 -6.79 -7.07 -7.14
N TYR A 4 -5.65 -7.74 -7.19
CA TYR A 4 -5.05 -8.45 -6.07
C TYR A 4 -3.82 -7.65 -5.63
N PRO A 5 -3.91 -6.88 -4.53
CA PRO A 5 -2.75 -6.19 -4.00
C PRO A 5 -1.76 -7.18 -3.40
N ASP A 6 -0.50 -6.76 -3.28
CA ASP A 6 0.53 -7.57 -2.62
C ASP A 6 0.23 -7.77 -1.12
N VAL A 7 -0.25 -6.72 -0.45
CA VAL A 7 -0.67 -6.78 0.95
C VAL A 7 -1.99 -6.04 1.15
N ILE A 8 -2.88 -6.65 1.95
CA ILE A 8 -4.15 -6.08 2.36
C ILE A 8 -4.35 -6.30 3.86
N ALA A 9 -4.89 -5.30 4.55
CA ALA A 9 -5.38 -5.45 5.91
C ALA A 9 -6.84 -5.00 6.04
N ILE A 10 -7.59 -5.74 6.85
CA ILE A 10 -9.01 -5.57 7.10
C ILE A 10 -9.20 -5.34 8.59
N ALA A 11 -10.00 -4.34 8.96
CA ALA A 11 -10.42 -4.16 10.34
C ALA A 11 -11.67 -5.02 10.61
N GLY A 12 -11.53 -6.08 11.42
CA GLY A 12 -12.64 -6.94 11.81
C GLY A 12 -12.90 -8.09 10.83
N ASN A 13 -14.15 -8.25 10.40
CA ASN A 13 -14.56 -9.38 9.58
C ASN A 13 -14.26 -9.15 8.10
N LEU A 14 -13.94 -10.24 7.38
CA LEU A 14 -13.76 -10.22 5.94
C LEU A 14 -15.11 -10.04 5.24
N GLU A 15 -15.23 -9.03 4.39
CA GLU A 15 -16.39 -8.84 3.51
C GLU A 15 -15.96 -9.09 2.07
N TYR A 16 -16.72 -9.93 1.36
CA TYR A 16 -16.41 -10.32 0.01
C TYR A 16 -17.38 -9.72 -1.00
N ALA A 17 -16.91 -9.50 -2.22
CA ALA A 17 -17.78 -9.16 -3.34
C ALA A 17 -18.80 -10.29 -3.61
N GLU A 18 -19.99 -9.91 -4.07
CA GLU A 18 -21.09 -10.86 -4.33
C GLU A 18 -20.64 -11.97 -5.30
N GLY A 19 -20.92 -13.23 -4.92
CA GLY A 19 -20.55 -14.40 -5.70
C GLY A 19 -19.06 -14.75 -5.72
N ARG A 20 -18.22 -14.03 -4.95
CA ARG A 20 -16.77 -14.25 -4.87
C ARG A 20 -16.32 -14.59 -3.45
N ARG A 21 -15.19 -15.29 -3.35
CA ARG A 21 -14.53 -15.66 -2.07
C ARG A 21 -13.06 -15.23 -2.00
N ASP A 22 -12.57 -14.63 -3.07
CA ASP A 22 -11.19 -14.20 -3.27
C ASP A 22 -11.05 -12.66 -3.30
N THR A 23 -12.17 -11.94 -3.31
CA THR A 23 -12.21 -10.49 -3.53
C THR A 23 -12.78 -9.80 -2.31
N LEU A 24 -11.92 -9.12 -1.54
CA LEU A 24 -12.30 -8.34 -0.37
C LEU A 24 -12.76 -6.94 -0.76
N ILE A 25 -13.78 -6.42 -0.07
CA ILE A 25 -14.41 -5.12 -0.38
C ILE A 25 -14.31 -4.09 0.76
N ASN A 26 -13.74 -4.45 1.90
CA ASN A 26 -13.58 -3.58 3.07
C ASN A 26 -12.13 -3.38 3.56
N PRO A 27 -11.10 -3.25 2.68
CA PRO A 27 -9.74 -2.90 3.13
C PRO A 27 -9.71 -1.60 3.92
N VAL A 28 -8.88 -1.57 4.96
CA VAL A 28 -8.47 -0.33 5.64
C VAL A 28 -7.08 0.11 5.20
N PHE A 29 -6.23 -0.85 4.83
CA PHE A 29 -4.85 -0.64 4.40
C PHE A 29 -4.52 -1.56 3.21
N ILE A 30 -3.74 -1.02 2.27
CA ILE A 30 -3.19 -1.75 1.13
C ILE A 30 -1.73 -1.32 0.96
N ALA A 31 -0.84 -2.29 0.66
CA ALA A 31 0.49 -1.99 0.16
C ALA A 31 0.77 -2.70 -1.17
N GLU A 32 1.52 -2.04 -2.05
CA GLU A 32 1.91 -2.54 -3.37
C GLU A 32 3.41 -2.33 -3.58
N VAL A 33 4.07 -3.34 -4.14
CA VAL A 33 5.47 -3.30 -4.54
C VAL A 33 5.53 -2.90 -6.02
N LEU A 34 6.12 -1.73 -6.28
CA LEU A 34 6.16 -1.14 -7.61
C LEU A 34 7.26 -1.79 -8.46
N SER A 35 6.86 -2.42 -9.57
CA SER A 35 7.78 -2.80 -10.64
C SER A 35 7.92 -1.70 -11.68
N LYS A 36 8.96 -1.76 -12.55
CA LYS A 36 9.05 -0.90 -13.75
C LYS A 36 7.76 -0.90 -14.58
N SER A 37 7.06 -2.04 -14.64
CA SER A 37 5.88 -2.22 -15.49
C SER A 37 4.55 -1.79 -14.87
N THR A 38 4.43 -1.81 -13.54
CA THR A 38 3.16 -1.54 -12.84
C THR A 38 3.11 -0.17 -12.16
N LYS A 39 4.25 0.50 -12.00
CA LYS A 39 4.37 1.76 -11.24
C LYS A 39 3.35 2.83 -11.59
N SER A 40 3.10 3.10 -12.87
CA SER A 40 2.09 4.09 -13.29
C SER A 40 0.68 3.62 -12.95
N PHE A 41 0.38 2.35 -13.20
CA PHE A 41 -0.92 1.76 -12.95
C PHE A 41 -1.29 1.74 -11.45
N ASP A 42 -0.32 1.41 -10.58
CA ASP A 42 -0.49 1.37 -9.12
C ASP A 42 -0.76 2.76 -8.53
N ARG A 43 -0.11 3.80 -9.09
CA ARG A 43 -0.24 5.20 -8.64
C ARG A 43 -1.52 5.87 -9.11
N ASP A 44 -1.94 5.56 -10.33
CA ASP A 44 -3.05 6.26 -10.97
C ASP A 44 -4.35 5.47 -10.83
N GLU A 45 -4.48 4.39 -11.59
CA GLU A 45 -5.74 3.66 -11.75
C GLU A 45 -6.13 2.88 -10.50
N LYS A 46 -5.19 2.10 -9.92
CA LYS A 46 -5.48 1.36 -8.69
C LYS A 46 -5.80 2.30 -7.54
N PHE A 47 -5.00 3.35 -7.33
CA PHE A 47 -5.25 4.27 -6.23
C PHE A 47 -6.57 5.03 -6.43
N ALA A 48 -6.93 5.42 -7.66
CA ALA A 48 -8.25 5.97 -7.94
C ALA A 48 -9.38 4.99 -7.59
N ALA A 49 -9.24 3.71 -7.93
CA ALA A 49 -10.22 2.68 -7.59
C ALA A 49 -10.31 2.44 -6.08
N TYR A 50 -9.18 2.28 -5.38
CA TYR A 50 -9.15 2.02 -3.93
C TYR A 50 -9.76 3.19 -3.14
N ARG A 51 -9.54 4.44 -3.56
CA ARG A 51 -10.13 5.62 -2.90
C ARG A 51 -11.66 5.64 -2.90
N THR A 52 -12.31 4.85 -3.77
CA THR A 52 -13.78 4.71 -3.77
C THR A 52 -14.30 3.81 -2.65
N ILE A 53 -13.43 3.00 -2.04
CA ILE A 53 -13.80 2.09 -0.95
C ILE A 53 -14.00 2.91 0.34
N PRO A 54 -15.17 2.86 0.99
CA PRO A 54 -15.45 3.70 2.16
C PRO A 54 -14.51 3.45 3.36
N SER A 55 -14.15 2.18 3.59
CA SER A 55 -13.27 1.75 4.68
C SER A 55 -11.81 2.11 4.46
N PHE A 56 -11.40 2.38 3.23
CA PHE A 56 -9.99 2.54 2.88
C PHE A 56 -9.40 3.83 3.45
N GLN A 57 -8.33 3.69 4.25
CA GLN A 57 -7.70 4.79 4.97
C GLN A 57 -6.24 5.01 4.59
N GLU A 58 -5.53 3.97 4.13
CA GLU A 58 -4.08 4.06 4.00
C GLU A 58 -3.55 3.23 2.82
N TYR A 59 -2.68 3.85 2.04
CA TYR A 59 -2.04 3.23 0.88
C TYR A 59 -0.52 3.40 0.97
N VAL A 60 0.21 2.30 0.86
CA VAL A 60 1.68 2.31 0.86
C VAL A 60 2.21 1.78 -0.46
N LEU A 61 3.10 2.53 -1.09
CA LEU A 61 3.79 2.13 -2.31
C LEU A 61 5.28 1.94 -2.02
N ILE A 62 5.82 0.77 -2.36
CA ILE A 62 7.21 0.41 -2.10
C ILE A 62 7.91 0.30 -3.44
N ASP A 63 8.87 1.18 -3.73
CA ASP A 63 9.70 1.03 -4.93
C ASP A 63 10.68 -0.12 -4.70
N GLN A 64 10.71 -1.13 -5.59
CA GLN A 64 11.65 -2.24 -5.45
C GLN A 64 13.03 -1.99 -6.06
N SER A 65 13.16 -0.94 -6.88
CA SER A 65 14.42 -0.58 -7.56
C SER A 65 15.33 0.34 -6.74
N LYS A 66 14.79 0.95 -5.67
CA LYS A 66 15.50 1.83 -4.74
C LYS A 66 14.78 1.85 -3.40
N MET A 67 15.51 2.19 -2.33
CA MET A 67 14.88 2.43 -1.03
C MET A 67 14.02 3.70 -1.09
N HIS A 68 12.72 3.51 -1.31
CA HIS A 68 11.77 4.60 -1.43
C HIS A 68 10.36 4.09 -1.19
N VAL A 69 9.77 4.54 -0.10
CA VAL A 69 8.40 4.20 0.31
C VAL A 69 7.57 5.46 0.32
N GLU A 70 6.39 5.38 -0.27
CA GLU A 70 5.38 6.42 -0.22
C GLU A 70 4.19 5.96 0.60
N GLN A 71 3.69 6.86 1.44
CA GLN A 71 2.54 6.62 2.29
C GLN A 71 1.49 7.70 2.03
N TYR A 72 0.28 7.26 1.71
CA TYR A 72 -0.89 8.10 1.61
C TYR A 72 -1.83 7.77 2.76
N CYS A 73 -2.06 8.74 3.66
CA CYS A 73 -2.98 8.61 4.78
C CYS A 73 -4.21 9.49 4.57
N LYS A 74 -5.41 8.90 4.61
CA LYS A 74 -6.67 9.64 4.56
C LYS A 74 -6.88 10.36 5.88
N THR A 75 -7.06 11.67 5.83
CA THR A 75 -7.27 12.51 7.03
C THR A 75 -8.70 13.01 7.16
N GLU A 76 -9.35 13.25 6.02
CA GLU A 76 -10.75 13.63 5.93
C GLU A 76 -11.35 13.08 4.62
N ASN A 77 -12.64 13.30 4.40
CA ASN A 77 -13.26 12.99 3.13
C ASN A 77 -12.52 13.66 1.96
N ASN A 78 -12.04 12.83 1.03
CA ASN A 78 -11.27 13.24 -0.16
C ASN A 78 -9.95 13.98 0.14
N LYS A 79 -9.44 13.94 1.38
CA LYS A 79 -8.14 14.51 1.73
C LYS A 79 -7.16 13.42 2.16
N TRP A 80 -5.98 13.47 1.56
CA TRP A 80 -4.89 12.54 1.82
C TRP A 80 -3.62 13.34 2.11
N ILE A 81 -2.90 12.95 3.15
CA ILE A 81 -1.52 13.38 3.39
C ILE A 81 -0.60 12.42 2.66
N PHE A 82 0.34 12.98 1.91
CA PHE A 82 1.44 12.24 1.31
C PHE A 82 2.69 12.39 2.19
N SER A 83 3.40 11.29 2.38
CA SER A 83 4.70 11.24 3.03
C SER A 83 5.59 10.27 2.26
N GLU A 84 6.87 10.58 2.18
CA GLU A 84 7.87 9.74 1.49
C GLU A 84 9.07 9.51 2.41
N TYR A 85 9.68 8.34 2.25
CA TYR A 85 10.75 7.85 3.10
C TYR A 85 11.80 7.12 2.25
N ASP A 86 13.07 7.41 2.48
CA ASP A 86 14.20 6.90 1.71
C ASP A 86 15.42 6.51 2.58
N ASP A 87 15.24 6.48 3.90
CA ASP A 87 16.29 6.17 4.88
C ASP A 87 15.95 4.88 5.64
N ALA A 88 16.92 3.96 5.72
CA ALA A 88 16.79 2.65 6.35
C ALA A 88 16.48 2.74 7.85
N ASP A 89 16.92 3.81 8.53
CA ASP A 89 16.74 4.00 9.96
C ASP A 89 15.37 4.60 10.32
N VAL A 90 14.55 4.95 9.32
CA VAL A 90 13.20 5.48 9.53
C VAL A 90 12.21 4.36 9.85
N VAL A 91 11.37 4.60 10.84
CA VAL A 91 10.24 3.73 11.18
C VAL A 91 8.99 4.20 10.45
N LEU A 92 8.50 3.39 9.51
CA LEU A 92 7.19 3.56 8.92
C LEU A 92 6.14 3.18 9.97
N SER A 93 5.33 4.16 10.38
CA SER A 93 4.19 3.93 11.27
C SER A 93 2.91 3.93 10.45
N LEU A 94 2.18 2.82 10.48
CA LEU A 94 0.91 2.72 9.77
C LEU A 94 -0.19 3.45 10.56
N ALA A 95 -0.99 4.24 9.84
CA ALA A 95 -2.09 5.01 10.43
C ALA A 95 -3.37 4.19 10.59
N ALA A 96 -3.62 3.23 9.71
CA ALA A 96 -4.84 2.42 9.69
C ALA A 96 -4.77 1.18 10.60
N VAL A 97 -3.56 0.72 10.93
CA VAL A 97 -3.31 -0.44 11.81
C VAL A 97 -2.17 -0.12 12.78
N PRO A 98 -2.20 -0.62 14.03
CA PRO A 98 -1.16 -0.34 15.03
C PRO A 98 0.10 -1.17 14.74
N CYS A 99 0.77 -0.86 13.63
CA CYS A 99 1.95 -1.54 13.14
C CYS A 99 3.05 -0.52 12.84
N GLN A 100 4.26 -0.87 13.21
CA GLN A 100 5.47 -0.10 12.92
C GLN A 100 6.50 -1.04 12.33
N VAL A 101 7.19 -0.60 11.29
CA VAL A 101 8.22 -1.37 10.61
C VAL A 101 9.39 -0.46 10.26
N LEU A 102 10.61 -0.92 10.50
CA LEU A 102 11.80 -0.20 10.07
C LEU A 102 11.89 -0.28 8.53
N LEU A 103 12.23 0.81 7.86
CA LEU A 103 12.40 0.79 6.40
C LEU A 103 13.46 -0.23 5.98
N GLY A 104 14.56 -0.33 6.72
CA GLY A 104 15.58 -1.36 6.50
C GLY A 104 15.03 -2.79 6.52
N ASP A 105 14.01 -3.07 7.34
CA ASP A 105 13.39 -4.41 7.42
C ASP A 105 12.51 -4.71 6.21
N ILE A 106 11.85 -3.69 5.62
CA ILE A 106 11.09 -3.84 4.36
C ILE A 106 12.02 -4.28 3.23
N TYR A 107 13.24 -3.73 3.21
CA TYR A 107 14.27 -4.01 2.22
C TYR A 107 15.28 -5.06 2.66
N ASP A 108 14.99 -5.86 3.69
CA ASP A 108 15.92 -6.91 4.13
C ASP A 108 16.21 -7.88 2.97
N LYS A 109 17.50 -8.12 2.71
CA LYS A 109 18.02 -8.94 1.62
C LYS A 109 17.71 -8.45 0.20
N VAL A 110 17.25 -7.20 0.03
CA VAL A 110 17.14 -6.60 -1.31
C VAL A 110 18.51 -6.15 -1.78
N ASP A 111 18.92 -6.60 -2.96
CA ASP A 111 20.14 -6.16 -3.65
C ASP A 111 19.78 -5.24 -4.82
N PHE A 112 19.95 -3.93 -4.62
CA PHE A 112 19.66 -2.92 -5.64
C PHE A 112 20.66 -2.90 -6.82
N SER A 113 21.76 -3.66 -6.74
CA SER A 113 22.71 -3.77 -7.85
C SER A 113 22.23 -4.70 -8.97
N VAL A 114 21.19 -5.51 -8.70
CA VAL A 114 20.60 -6.41 -9.68
C VAL A 114 19.51 -5.65 -10.45
N GLU A 115 19.70 -5.46 -11.75
CA GLU A 115 18.68 -4.86 -12.60
C GLU A 115 17.49 -5.84 -12.81
N GLU A 116 16.26 -5.31 -12.73
CA GLU A 116 15.04 -5.97 -13.27
C GLU A 116 15.11 -6.15 -14.79
#